data_AF-A0A932X178-F1
#
_entry.id   AF-A0A932X178-F1
#
_cell.length_a   1.000
_cell.length_b   1.000
_cell.length_c   1.000
_cell.angle_alpha   90.00
_cell.angle_beta   90.00
_cell.angle_gamma   90.00
#
_symmetry.space_group_name_H-M   'P 1'
#
loop_
_entity.id
_entity.type
_entity.pdbx_description
1 polymer ?
#
loop_
_entity_poly.entity_id
_entity_poly.type
_entity_poly.pdbx_seq_one_letter_code
_entity_poly.pdbx_strand_id
1 'polypeptide(L)'
;MRWRVGLLLVCLVLPGAVVAVWSLLMFWRDWPLLQDAMAAYTLRVREGADLRALFVAEASQDVHRINVFCEGVWGLLGAILAGIGLHGIALLRRDGPLPKGVQGDGEGVG
;
A
#
# COMPACT_ATOMS: atom_id res chain seq x y z
N MET A 1 6.01 -17.10 21.04
CA MET A 1 6.65 -16.21 20.03
C MET A 1 6.30 -16.56 18.58
N ARG A 2 6.50 -17.80 18.11
CA ARG A 2 6.32 -18.18 16.68
C ARG A 2 4.91 -17.94 16.12
N TRP A 3 3.88 -18.22 16.92
CA TRP A 3 2.47 -17.99 16.55
C TRP A 3 2.14 -16.51 16.30
N ARG A 4 2.61 -15.60 17.16
CA ARG A 4 2.38 -14.15 17.01
C ARG A 4 3.05 -13.59 15.75
N VAL A 5 4.25 -14.08 15.43
CA VAL A 5 4.95 -13.72 14.18
C VAL A 5 4.19 -14.24 12.97
N GLY A 6 3.69 -15.48 13.03
CA GLY A 6 2.85 -16.06 11.98
C GLY A 6 1.58 -15.24 11.73
N LEU A 7 0.89 -14.82 12.79
CA LEU A 7 -0.29 -13.96 12.69
C LEU A 7 0.02 -12.60 12.04
N LEU A 8 1.10 -11.92 12.44
CA LEU A 8 1.49 -10.64 11.83
C LEU A 8 1.85 -10.80 10.35
N LEU A 9 2.51 -11.90 9.99
CA LEU A 9 2.85 -12.20 8.59
C LEU A 9 1.59 -12.42 7.75
N VAL A 10 0.67 -13.28 8.21
CA VAL A 10 -0.51 -13.66 7.43
C VAL A 10 -1.57 -12.55 7.41
N CYS A 11 -1.75 -11.81 8.51
CA CYS A 11 -2.82 -10.82 8.62
C CYS A 11 -2.41 -9.41 8.18
N LEU A 12 -1.13 -9.05 8.24
CA LEU A 12 -0.67 -7.69 7.94
C LEU A 12 0.35 -7.66 6.79
N VAL A 13 1.44 -8.41 6.91
CA VAL A 13 2.56 -8.29 5.97
C VAL A 13 2.21 -8.79 4.58
N LEU A 14 1.72 -10.03 4.48
CA LEU A 14 1.34 -10.63 3.20
C LEU A 14 0.22 -9.86 2.50
N PRO A 15 -0.94 -9.60 3.13
CA PRO A 15 -2.01 -8.87 2.45
C PRO A 15 -1.59 -7.44 2.10
N GLY A 16 -0.87 -6.74 2.98
CA GLY A 16 -0.35 -5.40 2.69
C GLY A 16 0.62 -5.39 1.51
N ALA A 17 1.55 -6.35 1.47
CA ALA A 17 2.52 -6.47 0.38
C ALA A 17 1.84 -6.85 -0.95
N VAL A 18 0.86 -7.76 -0.92
CA VAL A 18 0.09 -8.15 -2.11
C VAL A 18 -0.65 -6.94 -2.67
N VAL A 19 -1.38 -6.18 -1.83
CA VAL A 19 -2.08 -4.98 -2.27
C VAL A 19 -1.10 -3.93 -2.80
N ALA A 20 0.02 -3.71 -2.12
CA ALA A 20 1.02 -2.74 -2.55
C ALA A 20 1.60 -3.07 -3.93
N VAL A 21 2.02 -4.33 -4.13
CA VAL A 21 2.59 -4.81 -5.39
C VAL A 21 1.55 -4.80 -6.49
N TRP A 22 0.34 -5.29 -6.22
CA TRP A 22 -0.74 -5.32 -7.19
C TRP A 22 -1.10 -3.92 -7.68
N SER A 23 -1.24 -2.97 -6.76
CA SER A 23 -1.58 -1.59 -7.11
C SER A 23 -0.45 -0.91 -7.88
N LEU A 24 0.82 -1.19 -7.55
CA LEU A 24 1.96 -0.68 -8.31
C LEU A 24 1.99 -1.23 -9.75
N LEU A 25 1.65 -2.50 -9.95
CA LEU A 25 1.54 -3.09 -11.28
C LEU A 25 0.42 -2.45 -12.10
N MET A 26 -0.74 -2.22 -11.49
CA MET A 26 -1.86 -1.55 -12.15
C MET A 26 -1.56 -0.08 -12.44
N PHE A 27 -0.94 0.63 -11.50
CA PHE A 27 -0.45 1.99 -11.71
C PHE A 27 0.47 2.08 -12.93
N TRP A 28 1.44 1.16 -13.03
CA TRP A 28 2.37 1.13 -14.17
C TRP A 28 1.67 0.87 -15.50
N ARG A 29 0.63 0.04 -15.49
CA ARG A 29 -0.18 -0.27 -16.69
C ARG A 29 -1.07 0.90 -17.11
N ASP A 30 -1.68 1.59 -16.16
CA ASP A 30 -2.68 2.63 -16.43
C ASP A 30 -2.03 4.01 -16.67
N TRP A 31 -0.80 4.22 -16.20
CA TRP A 31 -0.02 5.44 -16.45
C TRP A 31 0.10 5.84 -17.94
N PRO A 32 0.48 4.96 -18.89
CA PRO A 32 0.55 5.33 -20.31
C PRO A 32 -0.83 5.66 -20.90
N LEU A 33 -1.89 4.97 -20.49
CA LEU A 33 -3.26 5.25 -20.96
C LEU A 33 -3.70 6.66 -20.56
N LEU A 34 -3.32 7.12 -19.36
CA LEU A 34 -3.55 8.48 -18.92
C LEU A 34 -2.80 9.49 -19.81
N GLN A 35 -1.53 9.23 -20.14
CA GLN A 35 -0.74 10.12 -21.00
C GLN A 35 -1.36 10.23 -22.40
N ASP A 36 -1.80 9.11 -22.97
CA ASP A 36 -2.45 9.07 -24.29
C ASP A 36 -3.78 9.84 -24.27
N ALA A 37 -4.60 9.67 -23.22
CA ALA A 37 -5.86 10.38 -23.07
C ALA A 37 -5.65 11.90 -22.93
N MET A 38 -4.65 12.33 -22.17
CA MET A 38 -4.28 13.75 -22.03
C MET A 38 -3.76 14.35 -23.35
N ALA A 39 -2.95 13.59 -24.09
CA ALA A 39 -2.47 14.01 -25.41
C ALA A 39 -3.62 14.16 -26.41
N ALA A 40 -4.55 13.21 -26.43
CA ALA A 40 -5.74 13.26 -27.29
C ALA A 40 -6.64 14.46 -26.95
N TYR A 41 -6.86 14.75 -25.67
CA TYR A 41 -7.58 15.96 -25.24
C TYR A 41 -6.89 17.24 -25.71
N THR A 42 -5.57 17.34 -25.50
CA THR A 42 -4.78 18.51 -25.91
C THR A 42 -4.84 18.74 -27.42
N LEU A 43 -4.80 17.67 -28.21
CA LEU A 43 -4.95 17.76 -29.67
C LEU A 43 -6.34 18.29 -30.06
N ARG A 44 -7.41 17.77 -29.45
CA ARG A 44 -8.80 18.22 -29.70
C ARG A 44 -8.99 19.71 -29.36
N VAL A 45 -8.39 20.17 -28.28
CA VAL A 45 -8.38 21.60 -27.92
C VAL A 45 -7.69 22.44 -29.00
N ARG A 46 -6.54 21.99 -29.50
CA ARG A 46 -5.78 22.71 -30.53
C ARG A 46 -6.49 22.75 -31.88
N GLU A 47 -7.21 21.69 -32.23
CA GLU A 47 -7.99 21.59 -33.47
C GLU A 47 -9.31 22.38 -33.43
N GLY A 48 -9.64 23.00 -32.28
CA GLY A 48 -10.89 23.75 -32.13
C GLY A 48 -12.12 22.84 -32.17
N ALA A 49 -12.00 21.64 -31.61
CA ALA A 49 -13.10 20.68 -31.58
C ALA A 49 -14.34 21.26 -30.87
N ASP A 50 -15.52 20.79 -31.28
CA ASP A 50 -16.79 21.18 -30.68
C ASP A 50 -16.80 20.92 -29.15
N LEU A 51 -17.54 21.76 -28.41
CA LEU A 51 -17.63 21.71 -26.95
C LEU A 51 -18.05 20.32 -26.46
N ARG A 52 -18.96 19.65 -27.16
CA ARG A 52 -19.38 18.29 -26.81
C ARG A 52 -18.23 17.29 -26.91
N ALA A 53 -17.40 17.40 -27.93
CA ALA A 53 -16.24 16.53 -28.13
C ALA A 53 -15.16 16.79 -27.07
N LEU A 54 -15.00 18.04 -26.63
CA LEU A 54 -14.11 18.42 -25.54
C LEU A 54 -14.58 17.85 -24.20
N PHE A 55 -15.86 17.99 -23.85
CA PHE A 55 -16.41 17.42 -22.60
C PHE A 55 -16.27 15.90 -22.53
N VAL A 56 -16.50 15.20 -23.64
CA VAL A 56 -16.32 13.73 -23.67
C VAL A 56 -14.85 13.34 -23.49
N ALA A 57 -13.93 14.08 -24.13
CA ALA A 57 -12.50 13.84 -23.98
C ALA A 57 -12.00 14.17 -22.56
N GLU A 58 -12.55 15.23 -21.95
CA GLU A 58 -12.25 15.62 -20.57
C GLU A 58 -12.71 14.55 -19.56
N ALA A 59 -13.95 14.06 -19.70
CA ALA A 59 -14.43 12.97 -18.85
C ALA A 59 -13.57 11.71 -18.98
N SER A 60 -13.08 11.41 -20.19
CA SER A 60 -12.20 10.27 -20.44
C SER A 60 -10.85 10.39 -19.73
N GLN A 61 -10.18 11.55 -19.78
CA GLN A 61 -8.90 11.73 -19.06
C GLN A 61 -9.11 11.65 -17.54
N ASP A 62 -10.21 12.20 -17.02
CA ASP A 62 -10.45 12.22 -15.58
C ASP A 62 -10.66 10.83 -15.00
N VAL A 63 -11.32 9.92 -15.74
CA VAL A 63 -11.40 8.50 -15.36
C VAL A 63 -10.01 7.89 -15.20
N HIS A 64 -9.11 8.11 -16.15
CA HIS A 64 -7.74 7.60 -16.04
C HIS A 64 -6.94 8.25 -14.91
N ARG A 65 -7.14 9.54 -14.64
CA ARG A 65 -6.51 10.24 -13.51
C ARG A 65 -6.96 9.67 -12.17
N ILE A 66 -8.25 9.43 -12.03
CA ILE A 66 -8.83 8.83 -10.81
C ILE A 66 -8.30 7.41 -10.61
N ASN A 67 -8.26 6.59 -11.66
CA ASN A 67 -7.71 5.23 -11.55
C ASN A 67 -6.25 5.25 -11.08
N VAL A 68 -5.39 6.00 -11.77
CA VAL A 68 -3.97 6.12 -11.42
C VAL A 68 -3.80 6.66 -9.99
N PHE A 69 -4.62 7.62 -9.57
CA PHE A 69 -4.63 8.11 -8.19
C PHE A 69 -5.03 7.02 -7.19
N CYS A 70 -6.12 6.31 -7.45
CA CYS A 70 -6.60 5.23 -6.59
C CYS A 70 -5.56 4.11 -6.45
N GLU A 71 -4.91 3.69 -7.55
CA GLU A 71 -3.83 2.71 -7.49
C GLU A 71 -2.63 3.22 -6.67
N GLY A 72 -2.30 4.51 -6.78
CA GLY A 72 -1.29 5.12 -5.93
C GLY A 72 -1.65 5.08 -4.44
N VAL A 73 -2.89 5.40 -4.09
CA VAL A 73 -3.40 5.38 -2.71
C VAL A 73 -3.44 3.95 -2.15
N TRP A 74 -3.96 2.99 -2.91
CA TRP A 74 -3.98 1.57 -2.51
C TRP A 74 -2.57 1.01 -2.36
N GLY A 75 -1.65 1.39 -3.24
CA GLY A 75 -0.24 1.05 -3.16
C GLY A 75 0.39 1.51 -1.84
N LEU A 76 0.19 2.78 -1.49
CA LEU A 76 0.70 3.36 -0.24
C LEU A 76 0.06 2.71 0.99
N LEU A 77 -1.26 2.50 0.98
CA LEU A 77 -1.96 1.87 2.11
C LEU A 77 -1.47 0.44 2.35
N GLY A 78 -1.28 -0.34 1.29
CA GLY A 78 -0.70 -1.68 1.37
C GLY A 78 0.72 -1.66 1.95
N ALA A 79 1.56 -0.71 1.52
CA ALA A 79 2.92 -0.56 2.03
C ALA A 79 2.95 -0.18 3.51
N ILE A 80 2.07 0.72 3.95
CA ILE A 80 1.92 1.07 5.37
C ILE A 80 1.49 -0.15 6.19
N LEU A 81 0.50 -0.91 5.72
CA LEU A 81 0.01 -2.09 6.41
C LEU A 81 1.11 -3.16 6.57
N ALA A 82 1.88 -3.40 5.49
CA ALA A 82 3.01 -4.31 5.54
C ALA A 82 4.12 -3.81 6.48
N GLY A 83 4.40 -2.51 6.48
CA GLY A 83 5.36 -1.86 7.36
C GLY A 83 5.00 -2.00 8.83
N ILE A 84 3.73 -1.82 9.21
CA ILE A 84 3.26 -2.04 10.59
C ILE A 84 3.48 -3.50 11.01
N GLY A 85 3.18 -4.45 10.12
CA GLY A 85 3.38 -5.88 10.40
C GLY A 85 4.85 -6.22 10.62
N LEU A 86 5.73 -5.69 9.77
CA LEU A 86 7.17 -5.88 9.89
C LEU A 86 7.73 -5.23 11.16
N HIS A 87 7.26 -4.02 11.50
CA HIS A 87 7.63 -3.33 12.72
C HIS A 87 7.23 -4.13 13.98
N GLY A 88 6.02 -4.68 14.02
CA GLY A 88 5.56 -5.55 15.11
C GLY A 88 6.42 -6.82 15.26
N ILE A 89 6.85 -7.42 14.15
CA ILE A 89 7.76 -8.58 14.17
C ILE A 89 9.14 -8.18 14.71
N ALA A 90 9.66 -7.01 14.33
CA ALA A 90 10.95 -6.51 14.81
C ALA A 90 10.94 -6.27 16.33
N LEU A 91 9.88 -5.66 16.86
CA LEU A 91 9.66 -5.48 18.30
C LEU A 91 9.60 -6.82 19.04
N LEU A 92 8.80 -7.77 18.56
CA LEU A 92 8.69 -9.10 19.17
C LEU A 92 10.00 -9.88 19.18
N ARG A 93 10.91 -9.63 18.23
CA ARG A 93 12.24 -10.24 18.21
C ARG A 93 13.20 -9.58 19.21
N ARG A 94 13.01 -8.29 19.49
CA ARG A 94 13.81 -7.53 20.46
C ARG A 94 13.48 -7.92 21.91
N ASP A 95 12.20 -8.17 22.21
CA ASP A 95 11.73 -8.55 23.55
C ASP A 95 11.89 -10.05 23.85
N GLY A 96 13.11 -10.58 23.60
CA GLY A 96 13.48 -11.97 23.92
C GLY A 96 13.13 -12.38 25.36
N PRO A 97 13.03 -13.69 25.66
CA PRO A 97 12.61 -14.15 26.98
C PRO A 97 13.44 -13.49 28.08
N LEU A 98 12.76 -12.93 29.09
CA LEU A 98 13.38 -12.32 30.26
C LEU A 98 14.39 -13.31 30.89
N PRO A 99 15.56 -12.83 31.35
CA PRO A 99 16.50 -13.68 32.07
C PRO A 99 15.79 -14.33 33.26
N LYS A 100 15.85 -15.67 33.32
CA LYS A 100 15.37 -16.46 34.46
C LYS A 100 16.30 -16.18 35.65
N GLY A 101 16.03 -15.13 36.40
CA GLY A 101 16.92 -14.69 37.48
C GLY A 101 16.27 -13.87 38.58
N VAL A 102 14.94 -13.94 38.75
CA VAL A 102 14.26 -13.42 39.94
C VAL A 102 13.11 -14.38 40.28
N GLN A 103 13.45 -15.60 40.65
CA GLN A 103 12.52 -16.56 41.24
C GLN A 103 12.91 -16.71 42.72
N GLY A 104 12.30 -15.86 43.55
CA GLY A 104 12.14 -15.98 44.99
C GLY A 104 13.27 -16.60 45.81
N ASP A 105 14.18 -15.76 46.32
CA ASP A 105 14.88 -16.03 47.59
C ASP A 105 13.97 -15.56 48.74
N GLY A 106 12.82 -16.20 48.83
CA GLY A 106 11.95 -16.13 50.00
C GLY A 106 11.88 -17.53 50.58
N GLU A 107 12.70 -17.78 51.60
CA GLU A 107 12.55 -18.74 52.71
C GLU A 107 13.88 -19.39 53.09
N GLY A 108 14.20 -19.29 54.38
CA GLY A 108 15.36 -19.95 54.99
C GLY A 108 15.78 -19.31 56.31
N VAL A 109 14.85 -19.24 57.27
CA VAL A 109 15.14 -19.11 58.70
C VAL A 109 16.00 -20.31 59.12
N GLY A 110 17.08 -20.08 59.87
CA GLY A 110 17.94 -21.11 60.46
C GLY A 110 19.14 -20.53 61.17
#